data_AF-A0A0F8ENQ8-F1
#
_entry.id   AF-A0A0F8ENQ8-F1
#
_cell.length_a   1.000
_cell.length_b   1.000
_cell.length_c   1.000
_cell.angle_alpha   90.00
_cell.angle_beta   90.00
_cell.angle_gamma   90.00
#
_symmetry.space_group_name_H-M   'P 1'
#
loop_
_entity.id
_entity.type
_entity.pdbx_description
1 polymer ?
#
loop_
_entity_poly.entity_id
_entity_poly.type
_entity_poly.pdbx_seq_one_letter_code
_entity_poly.pdbx_strand_id
1 'polypeptide(L)'
;MLIAAMLFASGCSQNVPEEDTMNETEGGVTEGVTEGVTEGVTEGTTEGTTEGTTEGTTEGVTEGAMETEGESGYNPVINPDDFIEVIDNPYFPLTPGTTFVYEGESEDETIRDEVFVTNENRLVMGVNTIVVRDRVFEDGELTEETFDWYAQDRDGNVWYFGEDSREYDEGEVVSTEGSWEAGVDGAKPGILMEGKPQVGDAYRQEYLAGEAEDMAEVIALNESVSVAYGSFKDCLKTKEWTPLEPGIEENKYYAAGTGPVLEMTVKGGSEKLELVDIITE
;
A
#
# COMPACT_ATOMS: atom_id res chain seq x y z
N MET A 1 9.92 -6.69 -14.81
CA MET A 1 10.23 -7.11 -13.45
C MET A 1 8.88 -7.22 -12.78
N LEU A 2 8.40 -8.44 -12.58
CA LEU A 2 7.22 -8.67 -11.76
C LEU A 2 7.62 -8.28 -10.33
N ILE A 3 6.71 -7.56 -9.67
CA ILE A 3 6.83 -7.03 -8.32
C ILE A 3 6.99 -8.20 -7.35
N ALA A 4 8.02 -8.17 -6.51
CA ALA A 4 8.11 -9.08 -5.38
C ALA A 4 6.97 -8.74 -4.41
N ALA A 5 6.05 -9.68 -4.17
CA ALA A 5 4.98 -9.47 -3.22
C ALA A 5 5.56 -9.65 -1.81
N MET A 6 5.57 -8.58 -1.01
CA MET A 6 6.05 -8.67 0.37
C MET A 6 4.99 -9.33 1.26
N LEU A 7 5.45 -10.08 2.26
CA LEU A 7 4.59 -10.76 3.25
C LEU A 7 3.85 -9.80 4.19
N PHE A 8 4.37 -8.59 4.28
CA PHE A 8 3.82 -7.41 4.91
C PHE A 8 3.33 -6.52 3.74
N ALA A 9 2.31 -5.68 3.90
CA ALA A 9 1.54 -5.12 2.77
C ALA A 9 2.29 -4.05 1.92
N SER A 10 3.54 -4.33 1.56
CA SER A 10 4.37 -3.56 0.65
C SER A 10 4.31 -4.23 -0.72
N GLY A 11 3.27 -3.89 -1.47
CA GLY A 11 3.00 -4.41 -2.80
C GLY A 11 2.66 -3.31 -3.79
N CYS A 12 3.30 -2.14 -3.68
CA CYS A 12 3.11 -1.03 -4.61
C CYS A 12 4.40 -0.69 -5.38
N SER A 13 4.94 -1.63 -6.16
CA SER A 13 5.92 -1.27 -7.21
C SER A 13 5.22 -1.21 -8.57
N GLN A 14 4.76 -0.03 -8.96
CA GLN A 14 4.16 0.17 -10.29
C GLN A 14 5.19 -0.09 -11.39
N ASN A 15 5.05 -1.17 -12.16
CA ASN A 15 5.71 -1.28 -13.46
C ASN A 15 4.89 -2.10 -14.47
N VAL A 16 3.96 -1.41 -15.15
CA VAL A 16 3.39 -1.89 -16.41
C VAL A 16 4.46 -1.78 -17.49
N PRO A 17 4.92 -2.88 -18.13
CA PRO A 17 5.83 -2.75 -19.26
C PRO A 17 5.09 -2.13 -20.44
N GLU A 18 5.52 -0.95 -20.88
CA GLU A 18 5.12 -0.42 -22.20
C GLU A 18 5.63 -1.40 -23.28
N GLU A 19 4.70 -2.06 -23.98
CA GLU A 19 5.05 -2.81 -25.20
C GLU A 19 5.59 -1.83 -26.26
N ASP A 20 6.91 -1.84 -26.43
CA ASP A 20 7.65 -1.23 -27.52
C ASP A 20 7.20 -1.83 -28.88
N THR A 21 6.11 -1.29 -29.44
CA THR A 21 5.72 -1.57 -30.82
C THR A 21 6.38 -0.59 -31.77
N MET A 22 7.62 -0.92 -32.11
CA MET A 22 8.30 -0.44 -33.31
C MET A 22 7.43 -0.65 -34.55
N ASN A 23 7.01 0.43 -35.21
CA ASN A 23 6.71 0.41 -36.63
C ASN A 23 7.06 1.75 -37.29
N GLU A 24 8.22 1.77 -37.93
CA GLU A 24 8.58 2.76 -38.94
C GLU A 24 7.65 2.64 -40.16
N THR A 25 7.05 3.73 -40.62
CA THR A 25 7.00 4.02 -42.07
C THR A 25 6.82 5.52 -42.33
N GLU A 26 7.68 6.03 -43.22
CA GLU A 26 7.79 7.41 -43.68
C GLU A 26 6.56 7.96 -44.44
N GLY A 27 6.39 9.28 -44.38
CA GLY A 27 6.13 10.11 -45.57
C GLY A 27 4.72 10.67 -45.76
N GLY A 28 4.58 12.00 -45.74
CA GLY A 28 3.41 12.67 -46.32
C GLY A 28 3.14 14.10 -45.84
N VAL A 29 3.80 15.08 -46.48
CA VAL A 29 3.49 16.52 -46.39
C VAL A 29 2.19 16.82 -47.12
N THR A 30 1.25 17.57 -46.51
CA THR A 30 0.45 18.59 -47.22
C THR A 30 -0.04 19.69 -46.28
N GLU A 31 0.08 20.93 -46.77
CA GLU A 31 -0.37 22.20 -46.19
C GLU A 31 -1.89 22.32 -46.03
N GLY A 32 -2.31 23.21 -45.13
CA GLY A 32 -3.69 23.67 -45.00
C GLY A 32 -3.79 24.94 -44.13
N VAL A 33 -3.47 26.09 -44.72
CA VAL A 33 -3.75 27.44 -44.19
C VAL A 33 -5.24 27.72 -44.23
N THR A 34 -5.84 28.23 -43.15
CA THR A 34 -6.93 29.22 -43.23
C THR A 34 -6.91 30.18 -42.05
N GLU A 35 -6.93 31.47 -42.38
CA GLU A 35 -7.03 32.62 -41.48
C GLU A 35 -8.43 32.81 -40.90
N GLY A 36 -8.51 33.49 -39.75
CA GLY A 36 -9.75 34.02 -39.19
C GLY A 36 -9.48 35.05 -38.09
N VAL A 37 -9.11 36.27 -38.49
CA VAL A 37 -9.05 37.46 -37.63
C VAL A 37 -10.47 37.97 -37.39
N THR A 38 -10.84 38.27 -36.13
CA THR A 38 -11.77 39.37 -35.83
C THR A 38 -11.35 40.10 -34.56
N GLU A 39 -11.16 41.41 -34.70
CA GLU A 39 -10.91 42.38 -33.64
C GLU A 39 -12.15 42.71 -32.82
N GLY A 40 -11.94 43.20 -31.59
CA GLY A 40 -12.97 43.82 -30.77
C GLY A 40 -12.43 44.41 -29.47
N VAL A 41 -11.63 45.47 -29.58
CA VAL A 41 -11.25 46.35 -28.45
C VAL A 41 -12.45 47.19 -28.04
N THR A 42 -12.77 47.24 -26.74
CA THR A 42 -13.38 48.44 -26.13
C THR A 42 -12.74 48.71 -24.76
N GLU A 43 -12.12 49.88 -24.66
CA GLU A 43 -11.64 50.50 -23.42
C GLU A 43 -12.81 51.01 -22.56
N GLY A 44 -12.58 51.06 -21.25
CA GLY A 44 -13.47 51.74 -20.30
C GLY A 44 -12.86 51.86 -18.91
N THR A 45 -11.78 52.64 -18.77
CA THR A 45 -11.22 53.05 -17.46
C THR A 45 -12.03 54.20 -16.88
N THR A 46 -12.53 54.06 -15.64
CA THR A 46 -12.83 55.20 -14.75
C THR A 46 -12.52 54.82 -13.30
N GLU A 47 -11.60 55.57 -12.67
CA GLU A 47 -11.36 55.59 -11.23
C GLU A 47 -12.41 56.45 -10.49
N GLY A 48 -12.68 56.15 -9.21
CA GLY A 48 -13.45 57.04 -8.34
C GLY A 48 -13.83 56.45 -6.98
N THR A 49 -12.96 56.66 -6.00
CA THR A 49 -13.08 56.42 -4.54
C THR A 49 -14.41 56.83 -3.90
N THR A 50 -14.95 56.00 -2.99
CA THR A 50 -15.67 56.48 -1.77
C THR A 50 -15.53 55.47 -0.62
N GLU A 51 -15.17 55.99 0.56
CA GLU A 51 -15.15 55.30 1.85
C GLU A 51 -16.56 54.96 2.35
N GLY A 52 -16.68 53.87 3.12
CA GLY A 52 -17.88 53.54 3.87
C GLY A 52 -17.71 52.29 4.74
N THR A 53 -17.29 52.48 5.98
CA THR A 53 -17.31 51.47 7.05
C THR A 53 -18.75 51.18 7.49
N THR A 54 -19.17 49.91 7.50
CA THR A 54 -20.07 49.36 8.53
C THR A 54 -20.00 47.82 8.54
N GLU A 55 -19.91 47.28 9.75
CA GLU A 55 -19.88 45.87 10.14
C GLU A 55 -21.09 45.05 9.65
N GLY A 56 -20.89 43.74 9.48
CA GLY A 56 -21.99 42.78 9.61
C GLY A 56 -21.81 41.47 8.85
N THR A 57 -21.61 40.41 9.62
CA THR A 57 -22.01 39.01 9.35
C THR A 57 -21.01 38.13 8.59
N THR A 58 -20.42 37.23 9.38
CA THR A 58 -19.78 35.97 9.02
C THR A 58 -20.71 35.09 8.18
N GLU A 59 -20.31 34.77 6.96
CA GLU A 59 -20.70 33.53 6.30
C GLU A 59 -19.41 32.88 5.79
N GLY A 60 -19.00 31.81 6.46
CA GLY A 60 -17.93 30.94 5.99
C GLY A 60 -18.41 30.28 4.70
N VAL A 61 -17.75 30.59 3.60
CA VAL A 61 -17.88 29.82 2.37
C VAL A 61 -17.26 28.46 2.66
N THR A 62 -18.11 27.49 2.98
CA THR A 62 -17.77 26.08 2.84
C THR A 62 -17.55 25.85 1.35
N GLU A 63 -16.30 25.74 0.93
CA GLU A 63 -15.98 25.13 -0.36
C GLU A 63 -16.52 23.70 -0.32
N GLY A 64 -17.60 23.49 -1.06
CA GLY A 64 -18.14 22.16 -1.29
C GLY A 64 -17.11 21.39 -2.09
N ALA A 65 -16.55 20.35 -1.48
CA ALA A 65 -15.89 19.29 -2.19
C ALA A 65 -16.87 18.77 -3.25
N MET A 66 -16.48 18.92 -4.50
CA MET A 66 -17.16 18.32 -5.63
C MET A 66 -16.80 16.84 -5.58
N GLU A 67 -17.66 16.04 -4.94
CA GLU A 67 -17.51 14.59 -4.97
C GLU A 67 -17.69 14.11 -6.42
N THR A 68 -16.58 13.63 -6.98
CA THR A 68 -16.58 12.92 -8.24
C THR A 68 -17.25 11.58 -8.01
N GLU A 69 -18.41 11.38 -8.63
CA GLU A 69 -19.13 10.12 -8.58
C GLU A 69 -18.30 8.98 -9.19
N GLY A 70 -17.70 8.22 -8.27
CA GLY A 70 -16.89 7.04 -8.50
C GLY A 70 -16.31 6.46 -7.20
N GLU A 71 -16.65 7.00 -6.02
CA GLU A 71 -16.14 6.51 -4.74
C GLU A 71 -16.91 5.28 -4.26
N SER A 72 -16.24 4.13 -4.19
CA SER A 72 -16.63 3.14 -3.18
C SER A 72 -16.52 3.83 -1.82
N GLY A 73 -17.59 3.85 -1.02
CA GLY A 73 -17.70 4.58 0.26
C GLY A 73 -16.78 4.10 1.40
N TYR A 74 -15.58 3.62 1.07
CA TYR A 74 -14.54 3.27 2.01
C TYR A 74 -13.94 4.54 2.62
N ASN A 75 -14.25 4.80 3.89
CA ASN A 75 -13.75 5.94 4.64
C ASN A 75 -13.70 5.58 6.13
N PRO A 76 -12.70 4.80 6.58
CA PRO A 76 -12.59 4.41 7.98
C PRO A 76 -12.42 5.64 8.87
N VAL A 77 -13.11 5.66 10.01
CA VAL A 77 -13.00 6.74 10.99
C VAL A 77 -11.94 6.35 12.01
N ILE A 78 -10.81 7.06 12.01
CA ILE A 78 -9.71 6.83 12.94
C ILE A 78 -9.89 7.72 14.17
N ASN A 79 -9.98 7.09 15.33
CA ASN A 79 -9.90 7.75 16.63
C ASN A 79 -8.65 7.25 17.36
N PRO A 80 -7.63 8.11 17.59
CA PRO A 80 -6.40 7.69 18.24
C PRO A 80 -6.59 7.02 19.61
N ASP A 81 -7.64 7.39 20.35
CA ASP A 81 -7.95 6.80 21.65
C ASP A 81 -8.41 5.34 21.57
N ASP A 82 -8.64 4.79 20.37
CA ASP A 82 -9.04 3.39 20.16
C ASP A 82 -7.84 2.46 19.89
N PHE A 83 -6.63 3.00 19.72
CA PHE A 83 -5.40 2.24 19.48
C PHE A 83 -4.59 1.93 20.75
N ILE A 84 -3.88 0.81 20.75
CA ILE A 84 -3.03 0.33 21.84
C ILE A 84 -1.55 0.31 21.43
N GLU A 85 -0.65 0.33 22.41
CA GLU A 85 0.79 0.44 22.18
C GLU A 85 1.45 -0.87 21.69
N VAL A 86 0.83 -2.01 21.96
CA VAL A 86 1.39 -3.33 21.66
C VAL A 86 0.52 -4.00 20.60
N ILE A 87 1.16 -4.54 19.58
CA ILE A 87 0.50 -5.34 18.55
C ILE A 87 0.66 -6.82 18.94
N ASP A 88 -0.33 -7.34 19.65
CA ASP A 88 -0.40 -8.72 20.16
C ASP A 88 -1.44 -9.58 19.42
N ASN A 89 -1.88 -9.15 18.23
CA ASN A 89 -2.79 -9.90 17.37
C ASN A 89 -2.26 -11.35 17.18
N PRO A 90 -3.10 -12.38 17.38
CA PRO A 90 -2.64 -13.77 17.30
C PRO A 90 -1.99 -14.13 15.96
N TYR A 91 -2.44 -13.57 14.85
CA TYR A 91 -1.96 -13.88 13.51
C TYR A 91 -0.99 -12.84 12.95
N PHE A 92 -0.73 -11.75 13.68
CA PHE A 92 0.22 -10.73 13.27
C PHE A 92 0.89 -10.03 14.48
N PRO A 93 1.59 -10.78 15.36
CA PRO A 93 2.23 -10.18 16.52
C PRO A 93 3.51 -9.43 16.11
N LEU A 94 3.63 -8.15 16.46
CA LEU A 94 4.81 -7.34 16.18
C LEU A 94 5.55 -7.01 17.48
N THR A 95 6.45 -7.89 17.89
CA THR A 95 7.32 -7.67 19.06
C THR A 95 8.60 -6.98 18.62
N PRO A 96 8.89 -5.74 19.08
CA PRO A 96 10.13 -5.03 18.77
C PRO A 96 11.39 -5.87 19.04
N GLY A 97 12.38 -5.78 18.14
CA GLY A 97 13.61 -6.57 18.19
C GLY A 97 13.49 -7.97 17.55
N THR A 98 12.34 -8.29 16.93
CA THR A 98 12.14 -9.54 16.19
C THR A 98 12.44 -9.31 14.71
N THR A 99 13.25 -10.18 14.12
CA THR A 99 13.41 -10.29 12.66
C THR A 99 12.79 -11.60 12.19
N PHE A 100 11.89 -11.52 11.23
CA PHE A 100 11.40 -12.66 10.46
C PHE A 100 12.21 -12.74 9.17
N VAL A 101 12.62 -13.95 8.81
CA VAL A 101 13.40 -14.19 7.59
C VAL A 101 12.63 -15.15 6.71
N TYR A 102 12.39 -14.74 5.49
CA TYR A 102 11.69 -15.50 4.48
C TYR A 102 12.60 -15.75 3.28
N GLU A 103 12.48 -16.93 2.67
CA GLU A 103 13.22 -17.27 1.46
C GLU A 103 12.30 -17.99 0.48
N GLY A 104 12.63 -17.86 -0.80
CA GLY A 104 11.80 -18.37 -1.86
C GLY A 104 12.34 -18.08 -3.26
N GLU A 105 11.44 -18.16 -4.24
CA GLU A 105 11.77 -17.98 -5.64
C GLU A 105 10.64 -17.22 -6.36
N SER A 106 11.01 -16.35 -7.30
CA SER A 106 10.11 -15.66 -8.25
C SER A 106 10.79 -15.61 -9.61
N GLU A 107 10.08 -15.93 -10.70
CA GLU A 107 10.61 -15.92 -12.09
C GLU A 107 12.06 -16.46 -12.31
N ASP A 108 12.45 -17.53 -11.61
CA ASP A 108 13.80 -18.15 -11.59
C ASP A 108 14.89 -17.41 -10.77
N GLU A 109 14.55 -16.31 -10.11
CA GLU A 109 15.38 -15.57 -9.17
C GLU A 109 15.14 -16.04 -7.73
N THR A 110 16.20 -16.05 -6.93
CA THR A 110 16.10 -16.37 -5.51
C THR A 110 15.73 -15.12 -4.72
N ILE A 111 14.68 -15.22 -3.91
CA ILE A 111 14.19 -14.11 -3.10
C ILE A 111 14.52 -14.37 -1.63
N ARG A 112 15.00 -13.35 -0.95
CA ARG A 112 15.14 -13.31 0.52
C ARG A 112 14.51 -12.03 1.03
N ASP A 113 13.63 -12.15 2.00
CA ASP A 113 12.99 -11.04 2.68
C ASP A 113 13.38 -11.05 4.18
N GLU A 114 13.79 -9.90 4.69
CA GLU A 114 14.11 -9.66 6.09
C GLU A 114 13.22 -8.58 6.72
N VAL A 115 12.18 -9.02 7.44
CA VAL A 115 11.23 -8.14 8.13
C VAL A 115 11.64 -7.92 9.58
N PHE A 116 12.07 -6.70 9.91
CA PHE A 116 12.51 -6.32 11.25
C PHE A 116 11.53 -5.39 11.96
N VAL A 117 10.97 -5.85 13.07
CA VAL A 117 10.12 -5.03 13.95
C VAL A 117 11.01 -4.11 14.77
N THR A 118 11.01 -2.81 14.45
CA THR A 118 11.89 -1.85 15.12
C THR A 118 11.37 -1.47 16.51
N ASN A 119 12.17 -0.70 17.25
CA ASN A 119 11.73 -0.02 18.48
C ASN A 119 11.25 1.42 18.21
N GLU A 120 11.11 1.80 16.94
CA GLU A 120 10.73 3.12 16.52
C GLU A 120 9.21 3.21 16.33
N ASN A 121 8.70 4.43 16.47
CA ASN A 121 7.30 4.71 16.21
C ASN A 121 7.17 5.92 15.29
N ARG A 122 6.12 5.94 14.48
CA ARG A 122 5.70 7.09 13.69
C ARG A 122 4.32 7.55 14.15
N LEU A 123 4.06 8.85 14.10
CA LEU A 123 2.73 9.40 14.39
C LEU A 123 1.99 9.65 13.06
N VAL A 124 0.99 8.82 12.75
CA VAL A 124 0.17 8.94 11.53
C VAL A 124 -1.28 9.12 11.93
N MET A 125 -1.94 10.16 11.42
CA MET A 125 -3.31 10.55 11.83
C MET A 125 -3.53 10.65 13.36
N GLY A 126 -2.47 10.94 14.12
CA GLY A 126 -2.50 11.00 15.60
C GLY A 126 -2.38 9.64 16.31
N VAL A 127 -2.30 8.53 15.58
CA VAL A 127 -2.04 7.18 16.08
C VAL A 127 -0.53 6.94 16.11
N ASN A 128 -0.02 6.40 17.22
CA ASN A 128 1.37 5.99 17.33
C ASN A 128 1.52 4.59 16.73
N THR A 129 2.09 4.50 15.54
CA THR A 129 2.32 3.26 14.78
C THR A 129 3.72 2.72 15.05
N ILE A 130 3.85 1.38 15.11
CA ILE A 130 5.14 0.70 15.13
C ILE A 130 5.72 0.74 13.71
N VAL A 131 7.00 1.11 13.61
CA VAL A 131 7.74 1.03 12.35
C VAL A 131 8.28 -0.39 12.19
N VAL A 132 7.92 -1.06 11.09
CA VAL A 132 8.53 -2.31 10.65
C VAL A 132 9.40 -1.99 9.45
N ARG A 133 10.60 -2.57 9.39
CA ARG A 133 11.49 -2.41 8.23
C ARG A 133 11.56 -3.71 7.46
N ASP A 134 11.08 -3.69 6.23
CA ASP A 134 11.21 -4.76 5.24
C ASP A 134 12.42 -4.51 4.34
N ARG A 135 13.13 -5.57 3.98
CA ARG A 135 14.21 -5.53 2.98
C ARG A 135 14.15 -6.79 2.12
N VAL A 136 13.89 -6.58 0.83
CA VAL A 136 13.86 -7.64 -0.17
C VAL A 136 15.18 -7.69 -0.93
N PHE A 137 15.68 -8.90 -1.09
CA PHE A 137 16.89 -9.21 -1.83
C PHE A 137 16.57 -10.21 -2.94
N GLU A 138 16.97 -9.89 -4.17
CA GLU A 138 16.89 -10.76 -5.34
C GLU A 138 18.30 -11.19 -5.73
N ASP A 139 18.56 -12.50 -5.79
CA ASP A 139 19.88 -13.09 -6.04
C ASP A 139 21.01 -12.52 -5.13
N GLY A 140 20.61 -12.05 -3.94
CA GLY A 140 21.48 -11.48 -2.92
C GLY A 140 21.75 -9.98 -3.06
N GLU A 141 21.13 -9.30 -4.01
CA GLU A 141 21.19 -7.84 -4.20
C GLU A 141 19.95 -7.19 -3.58
N LEU A 142 20.13 -6.08 -2.85
CA LEU A 142 19.00 -5.34 -2.26
C LEU A 142 18.23 -4.65 -3.39
N THR A 143 16.95 -5.00 -3.54
CA THR A 143 16.06 -4.42 -4.56
C THR A 143 15.02 -3.50 -3.94
N GLU A 144 14.64 -3.71 -2.69
CA GLU A 144 13.69 -2.84 -1.99
C GLU A 144 13.98 -2.72 -0.49
N GLU A 145 13.80 -1.53 0.07
CA GLU A 145 13.73 -1.29 1.53
C GLU A 145 12.50 -0.44 1.84
N THR A 146 11.64 -0.97 2.71
CA THR A 146 10.38 -0.33 3.07
C THR A 146 10.26 -0.14 4.58
N PHE A 147 9.65 0.97 4.99
CA PHE A 147 9.34 1.27 6.40
C PHE A 147 7.83 1.38 6.60
N ASP A 148 7.19 0.26 6.87
CA ASP A 148 5.76 0.15 7.13
C ASP A 148 5.35 0.69 8.50
N TRP A 149 4.11 1.18 8.59
CA TRP A 149 3.52 1.71 9.82
C TRP A 149 2.26 0.96 10.23
N TYR A 150 2.36 0.19 11.31
CA TYR A 150 1.26 -0.62 11.82
C TYR A 150 0.76 -0.16 13.19
N ALA A 151 -0.54 -0.29 13.46
CA ALA A 151 -1.08 -0.12 14.81
C ALA A 151 -2.24 -1.07 15.07
N GLN A 152 -2.40 -1.51 16.33
CA GLN A 152 -3.51 -2.36 16.73
C GLN A 152 -4.59 -1.56 17.46
N ASP A 153 -5.85 -1.79 17.10
CA ASP A 153 -7.00 -1.24 17.83
C ASP A 153 -7.42 -2.11 19.03
N ARG A 154 -8.32 -1.59 19.87
CA ARG A 154 -8.85 -2.32 21.05
C ARG A 154 -9.71 -3.53 20.71
N ASP A 155 -10.19 -3.64 19.48
CA ASP A 155 -10.93 -4.82 19.01
C ASP A 155 -10.01 -5.93 18.51
N GLY A 156 -8.70 -5.63 18.38
CA GLY A 156 -7.62 -6.54 18.02
C GLY A 156 -7.23 -6.47 16.56
N ASN A 157 -7.81 -5.58 15.76
CA ASN A 157 -7.44 -5.45 14.36
C ASN A 157 -6.10 -4.74 14.24
N VAL A 158 -5.22 -5.26 13.39
CA VAL A 158 -3.98 -4.60 12.97
C VAL A 158 -4.30 -3.78 11.73
N TRP A 159 -4.02 -2.50 11.82
CA TRP A 159 -4.22 -1.51 10.76
C TRP A 159 -2.88 -1.18 10.11
N TYR A 160 -2.93 -0.96 8.80
CA TYR A 160 -1.80 -0.47 8.00
C TYR A 160 -2.02 1.00 7.65
N PHE A 161 -1.09 1.85 8.07
CA PHE A 161 -1.18 3.31 7.99
C PHE A 161 -0.32 3.92 6.88
N GLY A 162 0.43 3.10 6.15
CA GLY A 162 1.29 3.53 5.04
C GLY A 162 2.73 3.09 5.18
N GLU A 163 3.53 3.54 4.23
CA GLU A 163 4.92 3.14 4.03
C GLU A 163 5.79 4.26 3.44
N ASP A 164 7.08 4.19 3.75
CA ASP A 164 8.16 4.85 3.00
C ASP A 164 8.95 3.73 2.31
N SER A 165 8.65 3.49 1.03
CA SER A 165 9.27 2.46 0.17
C SER A 165 10.34 3.07 -0.73
N ARG A 166 11.41 2.30 -0.96
CA ARG A 166 12.54 2.65 -1.81
C ARG A 166 12.97 1.44 -2.62
N GLU A 167 12.91 1.57 -3.94
CA GLU A 167 13.47 0.58 -4.86
C GLU A 167 14.92 0.93 -5.19
N TYR A 168 15.74 -0.11 -5.36
CA TYR A 168 17.17 -0.02 -5.60
C TYR A 168 17.55 -0.71 -6.91
N ASP A 169 18.46 -0.07 -7.66
CA ASP A 169 19.17 -0.67 -8.79
C ASP A 169 20.67 -0.34 -8.64
N GLU A 170 21.52 -1.35 -8.77
CA GLU A 170 22.97 -1.27 -8.54
C GLU A 170 23.36 -0.55 -7.21
N GLY A 171 22.51 -0.65 -6.19
CA GLY A 171 22.69 -0.04 -4.86
C GLY A 171 22.31 1.44 -4.74
N GLU A 172 21.73 2.03 -5.77
CA GLU A 172 21.21 3.40 -5.77
C GLU A 172 19.67 3.38 -5.75
N VAL A 173 19.05 4.35 -5.05
CA VAL A 173 17.59 4.47 -5.04
C VAL A 173 17.11 4.97 -6.39
N VAL A 174 16.24 4.19 -7.05
CA VAL A 174 15.68 4.52 -8.36
C VAL A 174 14.21 4.94 -8.32
N SER A 175 13.46 4.48 -7.31
CA SER A 175 12.04 4.81 -7.14
C SER A 175 11.66 4.94 -5.67
N THR A 176 10.64 5.75 -5.39
CA THR A 176 9.91 5.81 -4.11
C THR A 176 8.40 5.80 -4.35
N GLU A 177 7.93 5.37 -5.52
CA GLU A 177 6.53 5.50 -5.95
C GLU A 177 5.57 4.67 -5.09
N GLY A 178 6.05 3.60 -4.45
CA GLY A 178 5.27 2.83 -3.47
C GLY A 178 4.97 3.56 -2.17
N SER A 179 5.55 4.74 -1.91
CA SER A 179 5.34 5.45 -0.64
C SER A 179 3.96 6.11 -0.54
N TRP A 180 3.24 5.86 0.55
CA TRP A 180 1.99 6.55 0.87
C TRP A 180 1.78 6.70 2.39
N GLU A 181 0.98 7.69 2.80
CA GLU A 181 0.66 7.92 4.22
C GLU A 181 -0.83 8.17 4.41
N ALA A 182 -1.47 7.39 5.27
CA ALA A 182 -2.88 7.56 5.63
C ALA A 182 -3.18 9.01 6.08
N GLY A 183 -4.23 9.60 5.50
CA GLY A 183 -4.64 10.99 5.75
C GLY A 183 -3.93 12.04 4.88
N VAL A 184 -3.01 11.62 4.00
CA VAL A 184 -2.35 12.47 3.00
C VAL A 184 -2.92 12.15 1.62
N ASP A 185 -3.20 13.17 0.81
CA ASP A 185 -3.60 13.06 -0.61
C ASP A 185 -4.75 12.08 -0.91
N GLY A 186 -5.62 11.84 0.06
CA GLY A 186 -6.78 10.94 -0.06
C GLY A 186 -6.50 9.48 0.33
N ALA A 187 -5.26 9.16 0.71
CA ALA A 187 -4.89 7.84 1.21
C ALA A 187 -5.61 7.54 2.53
N LYS A 188 -6.06 6.30 2.69
CA LYS A 188 -6.81 5.82 3.85
C LYS A 188 -6.18 4.52 4.35
N PRO A 189 -6.07 4.33 5.67
CA PRO A 189 -5.52 3.10 6.22
C PRO A 189 -6.49 1.94 5.96
N GLY A 190 -5.98 0.72 5.99
CA GLY A 190 -6.79 -0.50 5.95
C GLY A 190 -6.49 -1.47 7.07
N ILE A 191 -7.25 -2.56 7.10
CA ILE A 191 -7.04 -3.65 8.04
C ILE A 191 -6.06 -4.60 7.38
N LEU A 192 -4.88 -4.77 7.97
CA LEU A 192 -3.94 -5.78 7.54
C LEU A 192 -4.37 -7.17 8.02
N MET A 193 -4.77 -7.25 9.29
CA MET A 193 -5.18 -8.49 9.94
C MET A 193 -6.30 -8.22 10.95
N GLU A 194 -7.41 -8.92 10.81
CA GLU A 194 -8.53 -8.79 11.74
C GLU A 194 -8.18 -9.36 13.13
N GLY A 195 -8.79 -8.81 14.18
CA GLY A 195 -8.66 -9.36 15.53
C GLY A 195 -9.42 -10.69 15.71
N LYS A 196 -10.46 -10.92 14.91
CA LYS A 196 -11.36 -12.09 14.99
C LYS A 196 -11.77 -12.56 13.59
N PRO A 197 -10.81 -12.95 12.74
CA PRO A 197 -11.07 -13.28 11.35
C PRO A 197 -12.10 -14.41 11.20
N GLN A 198 -13.05 -14.25 10.29
CA GLN A 198 -14.03 -15.26 9.91
C GLN A 198 -13.90 -15.59 8.42
N VAL A 199 -14.15 -16.85 8.06
CA VAL A 199 -14.17 -17.23 6.64
C VAL A 199 -15.26 -16.45 5.90
N GLY A 200 -14.86 -15.78 4.81
CA GLY A 200 -15.68 -14.91 3.99
C GLY A 200 -15.61 -13.43 4.36
N ASP A 201 -14.88 -13.06 5.43
CA ASP A 201 -14.54 -11.66 5.70
C ASP A 201 -13.63 -11.16 4.57
N ALA A 202 -13.99 -10.02 3.98
CA ALA A 202 -13.23 -9.37 2.92
C ALA A 202 -13.04 -7.89 3.27
N TYR A 203 -11.81 -7.41 3.18
CA TYR A 203 -11.40 -6.10 3.67
C TYR A 203 -10.32 -5.49 2.78
N ARG A 204 -10.20 -4.15 2.85
CA ARG A 204 -9.08 -3.40 2.27
C ARG A 204 -7.92 -3.43 3.25
N GLN A 205 -6.73 -3.72 2.76
CA GLN A 205 -5.47 -3.57 3.49
C GLN A 205 -4.95 -2.14 3.40
N GLU A 206 -5.29 -1.44 2.31
CA GLU A 206 -4.94 -0.04 2.06
C GLU A 206 -5.88 0.60 1.03
N TYR A 207 -5.78 1.92 0.87
CA TYR A 207 -6.49 2.64 -0.18
C TYR A 207 -5.89 4.01 -0.50
N LEU A 208 -5.39 4.17 -1.72
CA LEU A 208 -5.11 5.41 -2.43
C LEU A 208 -5.47 5.16 -3.90
N ALA A 209 -6.49 5.86 -4.39
CA ALA A 209 -7.10 5.53 -5.68
C ALA A 209 -6.09 5.55 -6.83
N GLY A 210 -5.96 4.41 -7.52
CA GLY A 210 -5.02 4.26 -8.65
C GLY A 210 -3.57 3.98 -8.26
N GLU A 211 -3.22 4.02 -6.98
CA GLU A 211 -1.83 3.86 -6.51
C GLU A 211 -1.69 2.65 -5.57
N ALA A 212 -2.58 2.52 -4.58
CA ALA A 212 -2.51 1.51 -3.51
C ALA A 212 -3.93 1.01 -3.19
N GLU A 213 -4.28 -0.24 -3.53
CA GLU A 213 -5.68 -0.71 -3.38
C GLU A 213 -5.80 -2.15 -2.91
N ASP A 214 -4.83 -2.65 -2.16
CA ASP A 214 -4.78 -4.05 -1.74
C ASP A 214 -5.99 -4.50 -0.93
N MET A 215 -6.38 -5.75 -1.18
CA MET A 215 -7.55 -6.42 -0.65
C MET A 215 -7.16 -7.80 -0.14
N ALA A 216 -7.81 -8.21 0.94
CA ALA A 216 -7.75 -9.59 1.42
C ALA A 216 -9.15 -10.17 1.66
N GLU A 217 -9.27 -11.48 1.51
CA GLU A 217 -10.42 -12.29 1.91
C GLU A 217 -9.94 -13.48 2.75
N VAL A 218 -10.50 -13.66 3.94
CA VAL A 218 -10.23 -14.85 4.76
C VAL A 218 -10.94 -16.04 4.14
N ILE A 219 -10.19 -17.02 3.66
CA ILE A 219 -10.74 -18.19 2.96
C ILE A 219 -10.64 -19.49 3.76
N ALA A 220 -9.77 -19.56 4.78
CA ALA A 220 -9.71 -20.69 5.71
C ALA A 220 -9.12 -20.30 7.06
N LEU A 221 -9.41 -21.11 8.10
CA LEU A 221 -8.90 -20.94 9.48
C LEU A 221 -8.31 -22.24 10.06
N ASN A 222 -8.18 -23.27 9.24
CA ASN A 222 -7.85 -24.63 9.67
C ASN A 222 -6.80 -25.31 8.78
N GLU A 223 -6.00 -24.52 8.07
CA GLU A 223 -4.96 -25.04 7.20
C GLU A 223 -3.82 -25.67 8.01
N SER A 224 -3.11 -26.59 7.37
CA SER A 224 -1.85 -27.15 7.91
C SER A 224 -0.73 -26.81 6.94
N VAL A 225 0.28 -26.10 7.43
CA VAL A 225 1.37 -25.54 6.63
C VAL A 225 2.70 -26.07 7.15
N SER A 226 3.56 -26.51 6.25
CA SER A 226 4.93 -26.94 6.56
C SER A 226 5.90 -26.15 5.70
N VAL A 227 6.83 -25.45 6.35
CA VAL A 227 7.90 -24.62 5.77
C VAL A 227 9.23 -24.96 6.43
N ALA A 228 10.34 -24.42 5.95
CA ALA A 228 11.66 -24.68 6.51
C ALA A 228 11.73 -24.42 8.03
N TYR A 229 11.11 -23.33 8.52
CA TYR A 229 11.11 -23.01 9.96
C TYR A 229 10.34 -24.03 10.81
N GLY A 230 9.28 -24.65 10.27
CA GLY A 230 8.48 -25.58 11.05
C GLY A 230 7.17 -26.03 10.41
N SER A 231 6.35 -26.70 11.20
CA SER A 231 5.02 -27.15 10.78
C SER A 231 3.95 -26.62 11.73
N PHE A 232 2.92 -26.05 11.13
CA PHE A 232 1.84 -25.33 11.79
C PHE A 232 0.49 -25.98 11.47
N LYS A 233 -0.45 -25.82 12.39
CA LYS A 233 -1.83 -26.29 12.27
C LYS A 233 -2.75 -25.15 12.63
N ASP A 234 -4.00 -25.27 12.19
CA ASP A 234 -5.03 -24.27 12.44
C ASP A 234 -4.61 -22.88 11.92
N CYS A 235 -3.90 -22.88 10.77
CA CYS A 235 -3.44 -21.66 10.13
C CYS A 235 -4.61 -20.92 9.48
N LEU A 236 -4.59 -19.60 9.61
CA LEU A 236 -5.40 -18.71 8.81
C LEU A 236 -4.84 -18.66 7.40
N LYS A 237 -5.73 -18.61 6.41
CA LYS A 237 -5.40 -18.41 5.01
C LYS A 237 -6.21 -17.25 4.45
N THR A 238 -5.54 -16.27 3.88
CA THR A 238 -6.15 -15.21 3.06
C THR A 238 -5.98 -15.54 1.59
N LYS A 239 -6.90 -15.02 0.78
CA LYS A 239 -6.70 -14.70 -0.63
C LYS A 239 -6.42 -13.20 -0.70
N GLU A 240 -5.39 -12.78 -1.42
CA GLU A 240 -5.04 -11.36 -1.58
C GLU A 240 -5.00 -10.97 -3.06
N TRP A 241 -5.39 -9.73 -3.36
CA TRP A 241 -5.42 -9.17 -4.71
C TRP A 241 -5.50 -7.64 -4.67
N THR A 242 -5.17 -7.01 -5.80
CA THR A 242 -5.40 -5.57 -6.01
C THR A 242 -6.27 -5.32 -7.25
N PRO A 243 -7.21 -4.36 -7.22
CA PRO A 243 -7.91 -3.89 -8.42
C PRO A 243 -6.99 -3.33 -9.51
N LEU A 244 -5.78 -2.89 -9.15
CA LEU A 244 -4.81 -2.27 -10.06
C LEU A 244 -4.18 -3.29 -11.00
N GLU A 245 -4.05 -4.54 -10.57
CA GLU A 245 -3.42 -5.64 -11.31
C GLU A 245 -4.38 -6.82 -11.51
N PRO A 246 -5.42 -6.64 -12.35
CA PRO A 246 -6.44 -7.65 -12.54
C PRO A 246 -5.86 -8.91 -13.20
N GLY A 247 -5.73 -9.98 -12.42
CA GLY A 247 -5.19 -11.24 -12.95
C GLY A 247 -4.22 -11.92 -12.00
N ILE A 248 -3.67 -11.17 -11.05
CA ILE A 248 -2.80 -11.67 -10.00
C ILE A 248 -3.66 -11.99 -8.77
N GLU A 249 -3.41 -13.14 -8.16
CA GLU A 249 -4.01 -13.54 -6.89
C GLU A 249 -2.98 -14.31 -6.07
N GLU A 250 -2.89 -13.97 -4.80
CA GLU A 250 -2.01 -14.61 -3.82
C GLU A 250 -2.81 -15.32 -2.73
N ASN A 251 -2.13 -16.24 -2.05
CA ASN A 251 -2.57 -16.71 -0.76
C ASN A 251 -1.47 -16.51 0.27
N LYS A 252 -1.81 -15.85 1.37
CA LYS A 252 -0.95 -15.76 2.55
C LYS A 252 -1.48 -16.65 3.66
N TYR A 253 -0.56 -17.23 4.42
CA TYR A 253 -0.85 -18.16 5.49
C TYR A 253 -0.22 -17.67 6.79
N TYR A 254 -1.02 -17.68 7.86
CA TYR A 254 -0.64 -17.12 9.15
C TYR A 254 -0.81 -18.17 10.24
N ALA A 255 0.21 -18.30 11.09
CA ALA A 255 0.18 -19.18 12.24
C ALA A 255 0.04 -18.37 13.54
N ALA A 256 -0.87 -18.81 14.41
CA ALA A 256 -1.13 -18.15 15.68
C ALA A 256 0.14 -18.12 16.57
N GLY A 257 0.48 -16.93 17.07
CA GLY A 257 1.68 -16.66 17.85
C GLY A 257 2.98 -16.56 17.04
N THR A 258 2.91 -16.66 15.71
CA THR A 258 4.07 -16.56 14.82
C THR A 258 3.92 -15.45 13.80
N GLY A 259 2.75 -15.28 13.18
CA GLY A 259 2.58 -14.31 12.09
C GLY A 259 2.50 -14.99 10.72
N PRO A 260 2.83 -14.27 9.63
CA PRO A 260 2.96 -14.83 8.29
C PRO A 260 4.00 -15.95 8.26
N VAL A 261 3.66 -17.08 7.64
CA VAL A 261 4.55 -18.25 7.53
C VAL A 261 4.79 -18.72 6.10
N LEU A 262 3.88 -18.40 5.18
CA LEU A 262 3.96 -18.79 3.78
C LEU A 262 3.12 -17.82 2.93
N GLU A 263 3.66 -17.45 1.80
CA GLU A 263 3.00 -16.73 0.73
C GLU A 263 3.22 -17.44 -0.59
N MET A 264 2.20 -17.44 -1.45
CA MET A 264 2.28 -17.99 -2.80
C MET A 264 1.35 -17.26 -3.76
N THR A 265 1.87 -16.83 -4.90
CA THR A 265 1.05 -16.44 -6.04
C THR A 265 0.37 -17.69 -6.62
N VAL A 266 -0.96 -17.67 -6.69
CA VAL A 266 -1.77 -18.78 -7.20
C VAL A 266 -2.37 -18.51 -8.58
N LYS A 267 -2.25 -17.29 -9.07
CA LYS A 267 -2.66 -16.87 -10.40
C LYS A 267 -1.83 -15.67 -10.82
N GLY A 268 -1.40 -15.62 -12.09
CA GLY A 268 -0.71 -14.46 -12.65
C GLY A 268 0.80 -14.40 -12.43
N GLY A 269 1.37 -15.30 -11.62
CA GLY A 269 2.81 -15.39 -11.35
C GLY A 269 3.21 -16.75 -10.78
N SER A 270 4.43 -16.85 -10.26
CA SER A 270 4.98 -18.09 -9.68
C SER A 270 5.66 -17.91 -8.34
N GLU A 271 5.52 -16.75 -7.72
CA GLU A 271 6.22 -16.43 -6.49
C GLU A 271 5.80 -17.32 -5.33
N LYS A 272 6.77 -17.67 -4.50
CA LYS A 272 6.56 -18.32 -3.21
C LYS A 272 7.63 -17.87 -2.24
N LEU A 273 7.21 -17.36 -1.08
CA LEU A 273 8.08 -17.05 0.05
C LEU A 273 7.66 -17.85 1.28
N GLU A 274 8.61 -18.48 1.96
CA GLU A 274 8.34 -19.24 3.19
C GLU A 274 9.22 -18.83 4.35
N LEU A 275 8.67 -18.85 5.56
CA LEU A 275 9.41 -18.52 6.77
C LEU A 275 10.52 -19.56 7.00
N VAL A 276 11.75 -19.08 7.11
CA VAL A 276 12.93 -19.93 7.34
C VAL A 276 13.56 -19.71 8.71
N ASP A 277 13.47 -18.50 9.29
CA ASP A 277 14.05 -18.20 10.60
C ASP A 277 13.32 -17.06 11.34
N ILE A 278 13.45 -17.05 12.67
CA ILE A 278 13.02 -15.95 13.53
C ILE A 278 14.17 -15.62 14.50
N ILE A 279 14.65 -14.39 14.44
CA ILE A 279 15.76 -13.90 15.25
C ILE A 279 15.20 -12.91 16.27
N THR A 280 15.64 -13.00 17.53
CA THR A 280 15.24 -12.08 18.61
C THR A 280 16.50 -11.54 19.30
N GLU A 281 16.54 -10.22 19.53
CA GLU A 281 17.63 -9.52 20.22
C GLU A 281 17.50 -9.49 21.76
#